data_AF-A0A379W0U1-F1
#
_entry.id   AF-A0A379W0U1-F1
#
_cell.length_a   1.000
_cell.length_b   1.000
_cell.length_c   1.000
_cell.angle_alpha   90.00
_cell.angle_beta   90.00
_cell.angle_gamma   90.00
#
_symmetry.space_group_name_H-M   'P 1'
#
loop_
_entity.id
_entity.type
_entity.pdbx_description
1 polymer ?
#
loop_
_entity_poly.entity_id
_entity_poly.type
_entity_poly.pdbx_seq_one_letter_code
_entity_poly.pdbx_strand_id
1 'polypeptide(L)'
;MPLIPVFFTGRSPKDKYIVRDDTTRDTLWWSDKGKGKNDNKPLSQETWQHLKGLVTHQLSGKRLFIVDAFCGANADTRLSVRFITEVAWQAHFVKNMFILAQRTKNW
;
A
#
# COMPACT_ATOMS: atom_id res chain seq x y z
N MET A 1 -10.89 20.88 -0.17
CA MET A 1 -9.62 20.40 -0.75
C MET A 1 -9.93 19.86 -2.14
N PRO A 2 -9.24 20.25 -3.21
CA PRO A 2 -9.61 19.84 -4.57
C PRO A 2 -9.42 18.33 -4.73
N LEU A 3 -10.40 17.67 -5.34
CA LEU A 3 -10.48 16.21 -5.50
C LEU A 3 -9.65 15.66 -6.67
N ILE A 4 -9.03 16.55 -7.45
CA ILE A 4 -8.23 16.20 -8.64
C ILE A 4 -6.75 16.15 -8.24
N PRO A 5 -6.02 15.06 -8.54
CA PRO A 5 -4.59 14.96 -8.25
C PRO A 5 -3.77 15.81 -9.24
N VAL A 6 -3.78 17.13 -9.04
CA VAL A 6 -3.18 18.10 -9.99
C VAL A 6 -1.65 18.02 -10.06
N PHE A 7 -1.00 17.64 -8.96
CA PHE A 7 0.47 17.52 -8.87
C PHE A 7 0.97 16.08 -9.01
N PHE A 8 0.09 15.09 -8.85
CA PHE A 8 0.43 13.66 -8.89
C PHE A 8 -0.29 12.98 -10.05
N THR A 9 0.19 13.23 -11.27
CA THR A 9 -0.36 12.68 -12.52
C THR A 9 0.27 11.35 -12.94
N GLY A 10 1.22 10.83 -12.14
CA GLY A 10 1.91 9.58 -12.39
C GLY A 10 2.50 8.98 -11.12
N ARG A 11 3.32 7.94 -11.27
CA ARG A 11 4.04 7.31 -10.16
C ARG A 11 5.23 8.17 -9.72
N SER A 12 5.56 8.13 -8.43
CA SER A 12 6.74 8.78 -7.86
C SER A 12 7.82 7.76 -7.48
N PRO A 13 8.60 7.20 -8.43
CA PRO A 13 9.61 6.18 -8.13
C PRO A 13 10.68 6.66 -7.13
N LYS A 14 11.00 7.96 -7.15
CA LYS A 14 11.93 8.59 -6.21
C LYS A 14 11.44 8.58 -4.76
N ASP A 15 10.15 8.33 -4.52
CA ASP A 15 9.56 8.29 -3.18
C ASP A 15 9.19 6.85 -2.73
N LYS A 16 9.58 5.83 -3.50
CA LYS A 16 9.42 4.42 -3.11
C LYS A 16 10.51 4.00 -2.11
N TYR A 17 10.12 3.53 -0.94
CA TYR A 17 11.01 2.96 0.06
C TYR A 17 10.51 1.60 0.56
N ILE A 18 11.41 0.73 0.96
CA ILE A 18 11.09 -0.57 1.57
C ILE A 18 11.92 -0.71 2.84
N VAL A 19 11.28 -1.13 3.93
CA VAL A 19 11.96 -1.36 5.21
C VAL A 19 13.01 -2.46 5.05
N ARG A 20 14.24 -2.18 5.47
CA ARG A 20 15.31 -3.16 5.50
C ARG A 20 15.42 -3.73 6.91
N ASP A 21 14.82 -4.90 7.10
CA ASP A 21 14.80 -5.68 8.33
C ASP A 21 15.27 -7.12 8.06
N ASP A 22 15.21 -8.01 9.06
CA ASP A 22 15.66 -9.40 8.92
C ASP A 22 14.88 -10.21 7.87
N THR A 23 13.66 -9.78 7.52
CA THR A 23 12.85 -10.45 6.49
C THR A 23 13.34 -10.10 5.08
N THR A 24 13.72 -8.85 4.87
CA THR A 24 13.98 -8.29 3.53
C THR A 24 15.45 -8.13 3.20
N ARG A 25 16.33 -8.09 4.20
CA ARG A 25 17.75 -7.76 4.08
C ARG A 25 18.47 -8.57 3.01
N ASP A 26 18.27 -9.88 3.01
CA ASP A 26 19.03 -10.81 2.16
C ASP A 26 18.24 -11.32 0.94
N THR A 27 16.96 -10.95 0.83
CA THR A 27 16.05 -11.47 -0.21
C THR A 27 15.63 -10.41 -1.23
N LEU A 28 15.65 -9.12 -0.86
CA LEU A 28 15.28 -8.05 -1.78
C LEU A 28 16.46 -7.58 -2.65
N TRP A 29 16.13 -7.23 -3.90
CA TRP A 29 17.05 -6.55 -4.79
C TRP A 29 17.12 -5.06 -4.46
N TRP A 30 18.05 -4.69 -3.59
CA TRP A 30 18.20 -3.31 -3.10
C TRP A 30 18.78 -2.35 -4.14
N SER A 31 18.41 -1.06 -4.05
CA SER A 31 18.95 -0.03 -4.95
C SER A 31 20.39 0.37 -4.61
N ASP A 32 20.82 0.14 -3.36
CA ASP A 32 22.17 0.44 -2.86
C ASP A 32 23.10 -0.79 -2.89
N LYS A 33 22.63 -1.92 -3.46
CA LYS A 33 23.41 -3.16 -3.62
C LYS A 33 23.39 -3.63 -5.08
N GLY A 34 24.56 -3.96 -5.61
CA GLY A 34 24.72 -4.53 -6.95
C GLY A 34 24.87 -3.50 -8.07
N LYS A 35 24.87 -3.98 -9.32
CA LYS A 35 25.16 -3.19 -10.53
C LYS A 35 23.91 -2.61 -11.23
N GLY A 36 22.73 -3.08 -10.87
CA GLY A 36 21.49 -2.74 -11.57
C GLY A 36 20.74 -1.60 -10.90
N LYS A 37 20.30 -0.61 -11.69
CA LYS A 37 19.51 0.54 -11.22
C LYS A 37 18.06 0.13 -10.97
N ASN A 38 17.56 0.36 -9.75
CA ASN A 38 16.18 0.10 -9.36
C ASN A 38 15.72 1.10 -8.28
N ASP A 39 14.43 1.09 -7.94
CA ASP A 39 13.81 2.04 -7.00
C ASP A 39 13.66 1.51 -5.56
N ASN A 40 14.21 0.33 -5.23
CA ASN A 40 14.05 -0.34 -3.93
C ASN A 40 15.00 0.28 -2.88
N LYS A 41 14.72 1.53 -2.50
CA LYS A 41 15.50 2.28 -1.51
C LYS A 41 15.26 1.74 -0.10
N PRO A 42 16.31 1.47 0.69
CA PRO A 42 16.16 0.99 2.06
C PRO A 42 15.58 2.09 2.97
N LEU A 43 14.75 1.69 3.92
CA LEU A 43 14.20 2.52 4.99
C LEU A 43 14.54 1.90 6.34
N SER A 44 14.86 2.73 7.34
CA SER A 44 15.04 2.25 8.72
C SER A 44 13.70 1.98 9.40
N GLN A 45 13.72 1.11 10.42
CA GLN A 45 12.54 0.77 11.21
C GLN A 45 11.98 1.98 11.96
N GLU A 46 12.85 2.86 12.46
CA GLU A 46 12.48 4.08 13.18
C GLU A 46 11.74 5.05 12.25
N THR A 47 12.26 5.22 11.04
CA THR A 47 11.64 6.09 10.03
C THR A 47 10.28 5.53 9.61
N TRP A 48 10.18 4.21 9.44
CA TRP A 48 8.90 3.55 9.17
C TRP A 48 7.87 3.78 10.28
N GLN A 49 8.26 3.62 11.55
CA GLN A 49 7.37 3.87 12.69
C GLN A 49 6.88 5.33 12.72
N HIS A 50 7.77 6.28 12.44
CA HIS A 50 7.40 7.69 12.33
C HIS A 50 6.36 7.91 11.22
N LEU A 51 6.59 7.40 10.01
CA LEU A 51 5.66 7.53 8.88
C LEU A 51 4.31 6.84 9.16
N LYS A 52 4.33 5.67 9.80
CA LYS A 52 3.12 4.97 10.25
C LYS A 52 2.33 5.82 11.26
N GLY A 53 3.03 6.49 12.18
CA GLY A 53 2.44 7.43 13.12
C GLY A 53 1.69 8.57 12.43
N LEU A 54 2.31 9.19 11.40
CA LEU A 54 1.67 10.25 10.63
C LEU A 54 0.37 9.78 9.96
N VAL A 55 0.38 8.61 9.31
CA VAL A 55 -0.80 8.06 8.62
C VAL A 55 -1.90 7.69 9.61
N THR A 56 -1.57 7.00 10.70
CA THR A 56 -2.56 6.60 11.71
C THR A 56 -3.18 7.80 12.42
N HIS A 57 -2.39 8.83 12.73
CA HIS A 57 -2.90 10.08 13.25
C HIS A 57 -3.86 10.76 12.26
N GLN A 58 -3.46 10.87 10.99
CA GLN A 58 -4.29 11.47 9.92
C GLN A 58 -5.64 10.76 9.75
N LEU A 59 -5.69 9.42 9.88
CA LEU A 59 -6.91 8.64 9.68
C LEU A 59 -7.78 8.52 10.95
N SER A 60 -7.26 8.91 12.12
CA SER A 60 -7.99 8.79 13.39
C SER A 60 -9.13 9.79 13.50
N GLY A 61 -10.25 9.37 14.11
CA GLY A 61 -11.41 10.23 14.37
C GLY A 61 -12.21 10.64 13.13
N LYS A 62 -11.96 10.02 11.97
CA LYS A 62 -12.62 10.33 10.70
C LYS A 62 -13.52 9.20 10.24
N ARG A 63 -14.43 9.52 9.31
CA ARG A 63 -15.13 8.51 8.53
C ARG A 63 -14.14 7.81 7.60
N LEU A 64 -14.06 6.50 7.69
CA LEU A 64 -13.19 5.66 6.87
C LEU A 64 -14.00 4.78 5.93
N PHE A 65 -13.39 4.45 4.80
CA PHE A 65 -13.84 3.44 3.86
C PHE A 65 -12.87 2.25 3.96
N ILE A 66 -13.43 1.07 4.26
CA ILE A 66 -12.67 -0.16 4.40
C ILE A 66 -13.09 -1.09 3.25
N VAL A 67 -12.12 -1.57 2.48
CA VAL A 67 -12.35 -2.51 1.38
C VAL A 67 -11.45 -3.73 1.58
N ASP A 68 -12.07 -4.88 1.78
CA ASP A 68 -11.40 -6.18 1.79
C ASP A 68 -11.47 -6.81 0.39
N ALA A 69 -10.31 -7.19 -0.16
CA ALA A 69 -10.19 -7.70 -1.51
C ALA A 69 -9.04 -8.72 -1.65
N PHE A 70 -8.95 -9.37 -2.79
CA PHE A 70 -7.89 -10.30 -3.16
C PHE A 70 -7.01 -9.74 -4.28
N CYS A 71 -5.71 -9.97 -4.15
CA CYS A 71 -4.72 -9.80 -5.22
C CYS A 71 -4.26 -11.18 -5.70
N GLY A 72 -4.57 -11.53 -6.96
CA GLY A 72 -4.38 -12.87 -7.51
C GLY A 72 -5.70 -13.64 -7.60
N ALA A 73 -5.93 -14.32 -8.73
CA ALA A 73 -7.18 -15.04 -9.00
C ALA A 73 -7.22 -16.42 -8.32
N ASN A 74 -6.09 -17.11 -8.23
CA ASN A 74 -6.03 -18.46 -7.69
C ASN A 74 -6.02 -18.43 -6.16
N ALA A 75 -6.82 -19.29 -5.54
CA ALA A 75 -7.00 -19.30 -4.09
C ALA A 75 -5.75 -19.74 -3.30
N ASP A 76 -4.87 -20.51 -3.94
CA ASP A 76 -3.64 -21.06 -3.36
C ASP A 76 -2.51 -20.03 -3.19
N THR A 77 -2.54 -18.96 -3.99
CA THR A 77 -1.42 -18.00 -4.14
C THR A 77 -1.85 -16.55 -3.96
N ARG A 78 -3.17 -16.28 -3.82
CA ARG A 78 -3.68 -14.92 -3.63
C ARG A 78 -3.34 -14.35 -2.27
N LEU A 79 -3.18 -13.03 -2.24
CA LEU A 79 -3.08 -12.26 -1.01
C LEU A 79 -4.44 -11.66 -0.65
N SER A 80 -4.82 -11.79 0.63
CA SER A 80 -5.94 -11.04 1.21
C SER A 80 -5.45 -9.66 1.61
N VAL A 81 -6.03 -8.61 1.05
CA VAL A 81 -5.59 -7.22 1.23
C VAL A 81 -6.74 -6.38 1.79
N ARG A 82 -6.45 -5.63 2.85
CA ARG A 82 -7.37 -4.63 3.44
C ARG A 82 -6.90 -3.23 3.11
N PHE A 83 -7.73 -2.49 2.38
CA PHE A 83 -7.52 -1.07 2.08
C PHE A 83 -8.30 -0.21 3.06
N ILE A 84 -7.66 0.83 3.60
CA ILE A 84 -8.25 1.80 4.52
C ILE A 84 -8.01 3.19 3.94
N THR A 85 -9.07 3.91 3.60
CA THR A 85 -8.98 5.26 3.02
C THR A 85 -9.99 6.21 3.67
N GLU A 86 -9.69 7.51 3.72
CA GLU A 86 -10.66 8.54 4.15
C GLU A 86 -11.45 9.13 2.98
N VAL A 87 -11.05 8.85 1.73
CA VAL A 87 -11.67 9.39 0.51
C VAL A 87 -12.40 8.29 -0.27
N ALA A 88 -13.66 8.55 -0.63
CA ALA A 88 -14.54 7.57 -1.27
C ALA A 88 -14.04 7.09 -2.64
N TRP A 89 -13.52 7.98 -3.49
CA TRP A 89 -13.05 7.58 -4.82
C TRP A 89 -11.79 6.69 -4.75
N GLN A 90 -10.97 6.82 -3.70
CA GLN A 90 -9.82 5.93 -3.48
C GLN A 90 -10.31 4.50 -3.17
N ALA A 91 -11.36 4.37 -2.36
CA ALA A 91 -12.01 3.08 -2.11
C ALA A 91 -12.68 2.52 -3.38
N HIS A 92 -13.29 3.38 -4.19
CA HIS A 92 -13.86 2.99 -5.48
C HIS A 92 -12.79 2.47 -6.45
N PHE A 93 -11.62 3.13 -6.50
CA PHE A 93 -10.50 2.70 -7.32
C PHE A 93 -10.07 1.26 -6.97
N VAL A 94 -9.81 0.97 -5.69
CA VAL A 94 -9.38 -0.39 -5.28
C VAL A 94 -10.49 -1.43 -5.50
N LYS A 95 -11.76 -1.05 -5.40
CA LYS A 95 -12.89 -1.93 -5.72
C LYS A 95 -12.88 -2.36 -7.19
N ASN A 96 -12.44 -1.48 -8.09
CA ASN A 96 -12.35 -1.78 -9.53
C ASN A 96 -11.08 -2.57 -9.88
N MET A 97 -9.97 -2.31 -9.18
CA MET A 97 -8.66 -2.89 -9.52
C MET A 97 -8.41 -4.28 -8.91
N PHE A 98 -9.10 -4.64 -7.83
CA PHE A 98 -8.88 -5.89 -7.10
C PHE A 98 -10.09 -6.83 -7.19
N ILE A 99 -9.86 -8.13 -6.94
CA ILE A 99 -10.93 -9.13 -6.93
C ILE A 99 -11.67 -8.99 -5.60
N LEU A 100 -12.97 -8.73 -5.65
CA LEU A 100 -13.75 -8.57 -4.43
C LEU A 100 -13.83 -9.89 -3.69
N ALA A 101 -13.51 -9.85 -2.39
CA ALA A 101 -13.87 -10.92 -1.50
C ALA A 101 -15.39 -11.02 -1.52
N GLN A 102 -15.94 -12.08 -2.13
CA GLN A 102 -17.37 -12.28 -2.12
C GLN A 102 -17.82 -12.35 -0.66
N ARG A 103 -18.80 -11.52 -0.33
CA ARG A 103 -19.48 -11.64 0.95
C ARG A 103 -20.15 -13.00 0.93
N THR A 104 -19.65 -13.96 1.68
CA THR A 104 -20.46 -15.12 2.06
C THR A 104 -21.71 -14.55 2.71
N LYS A 105 -22.83 -14.58 1.99
CA LYS A 105 -24.14 -14.31 2.58
C LYS A 105 -24.44 -15.49 3.48
N ASN A 106 -23.95 -15.43 4.72
CA ASN A 106 -24.40 -16.30 5.79
C ASN A 106 -25.58 -15.62 6.49
N TRP A 107 -26.67 -15.44 5.74
CA TRP A 107 -28.04 -15.19 6.21
C TRP A 107 -28.98 -15.69 5.13
#